data_AF-A0A970GQ75-F1
#
_entry.id   AF-A0A970GQ75-F1
#
_cell.length_a   1.000
_cell.length_b   1.000
_cell.length_c   1.000
_cell.angle_alpha   90.00
_cell.angle_beta   90.00
_cell.angle_gamma   90.00
#
_symmetry.space_group_name_H-M   'P 1'
#
loop_
_entity.id
_entity.type
_entity.pdbx_description
1 polymer ?
#
loop_
_entity_poly.entity_id
_entity_poly.type
_entity_poly.pdbx_seq_one_letter_code
_entity_poly.pdbx_strand_id
1 'polypeptide(L)'
;MLTPRDIHEAEFKVVWRGYSPQEVDEFLGKLVKKYEELCQENEDLKASLKELEARLDEYSRMELTIVDTLETAKRTTENLRAVAEREREAILEEARVRAETILQRARERAQEAVARLEALQREGESFRFRFRTLLEQYLTMLEDSGIGQEQLTKAFAETEVASAEEEE
;
A
#
# COMPACT_ATOMS: atom_id res chain seq x y z
N MET A 1 31.92 -49.46 46.86
CA MET A 1 32.75 -48.47 47.56
C MET A 1 32.66 -48.75 49.04
N LEU A 2 33.76 -48.56 49.78
CA LEU A 2 33.72 -48.58 51.24
C LEU A 2 32.90 -47.38 51.72
N THR A 3 32.05 -47.60 52.70
CA THR A 3 31.33 -46.53 53.40
C THR A 3 32.15 -46.08 54.61
N PRO A 4 31.91 -44.87 55.17
CA PRO A 4 32.53 -44.47 56.42
C PRO A 4 32.34 -45.50 57.54
N ARG A 5 31.18 -46.16 57.54
CA ARG A 5 30.84 -47.25 58.45
C ARG A 5 31.72 -48.49 58.24
N ASP A 6 31.98 -48.88 56.99
CA ASP A 6 32.87 -50.01 56.69
C ASP A 6 34.32 -49.75 57.13
N ILE A 7 34.75 -48.49 57.15
CA ILE A 7 36.08 -48.08 57.66
C ILE A 7 36.09 -48.13 59.20
N HIS A 8 34.99 -47.78 59.84
CA HIS A 8 34.85 -47.81 61.30
C HIS A 8 34.77 -49.23 61.88
N GLU A 9 34.10 -50.15 61.17
CA GLU A 9 33.93 -51.56 61.57
C GLU A 9 35.12 -52.45 61.13
N ALA A 10 36.20 -51.87 60.60
CA ALA A 10 37.34 -52.62 60.09
C ALA A 10 38.19 -53.24 61.22
N GLU A 11 38.26 -54.56 61.28
CA GLU A 11 39.10 -55.29 62.23
C GLU A 11 40.45 -55.72 61.63
N PHE A 12 41.54 -55.49 62.36
CA PHE A 12 42.89 -55.86 61.96
C PHE A 12 43.51 -56.90 62.90
N LYS A 13 44.19 -57.91 62.35
CA LYS A 13 44.90 -58.93 63.15
C LYS A 13 46.17 -58.35 63.78
N VAL A 14 46.38 -58.60 65.08
CA VAL A 14 47.59 -58.19 65.81
C VAL A 14 48.72 -59.20 65.56
N VAL A 15 49.92 -58.71 65.23
CA VAL A 15 51.12 -59.53 64.95
C VAL A 15 52.35 -58.99 65.72
N TRP A 16 53.30 -59.86 66.07
CA TRP A 16 54.42 -59.61 67.01
C TRP A 16 55.42 -58.49 66.60
N ARG A 17 55.19 -57.77 65.49
CA ARG A 17 55.93 -56.58 65.02
C ARG A 17 55.05 -55.65 64.17
N GLY A 18 53.75 -55.57 64.49
CA GLY A 18 52.77 -54.77 63.76
C GLY A 18 52.70 -53.31 64.22
N TYR A 19 51.85 -52.52 63.55
CA TYR A 19 51.51 -51.16 63.97
C TYR A 19 50.80 -51.13 65.33
N SER A 20 50.93 -50.03 66.06
CA SER A 20 50.25 -49.82 67.34
C SER A 20 48.73 -49.72 67.12
N PRO A 21 47.90 -50.56 67.76
CA PRO A 21 46.45 -50.50 67.61
C PRO A 21 45.87 -49.11 67.93
N GLN A 22 46.38 -48.45 68.98
CA GLN A 22 45.91 -47.11 69.39
C GLN A 22 46.18 -46.03 68.34
N GLU A 23 47.35 -46.05 67.70
CA GLU A 23 47.68 -45.09 66.64
C GLU A 23 46.86 -45.35 65.37
N VAL A 24 46.61 -46.63 65.06
CA VAL A 24 45.76 -47.04 63.93
C VAL A 24 44.31 -46.60 64.16
N ASP A 25 43.76 -46.81 65.37
CA ASP A 25 42.40 -46.40 65.72
C ASP A 25 42.22 -44.87 65.65
N GLU A 26 43.21 -44.10 66.15
CA GLU A 26 43.16 -42.64 66.07
C GLU A 26 43.24 -42.14 64.62
N PHE A 27 44.06 -42.80 63.78
CA PHE A 27 44.13 -42.49 62.35
C PHE A 27 42.84 -42.86 61.62
N LEU A 28 42.26 -44.04 61.89
CA LEU A 28 40.97 -44.47 61.33
C LEU A 28 39.85 -43.51 61.73
N GLY A 29 39.81 -43.02 62.96
CA GLY A 29 38.84 -42.01 63.40
C GLY A 29 38.94 -40.70 62.60
N LYS A 30 40.16 -40.21 62.33
CA LYS A 30 40.39 -39.04 61.47
C LYS A 30 40.00 -39.33 60.01
N LEU A 31 40.29 -40.54 59.53
CA LEU A 31 39.97 -40.98 58.17
C LEU A 31 38.46 -41.07 57.95
N VAL A 32 37.72 -41.69 58.87
CA VAL A 32 36.25 -41.79 58.83
C VAL A 32 35.63 -40.41 58.74
N LYS A 33 36.03 -39.48 59.62
CA LYS A 33 35.52 -38.11 59.63
C LYS A 33 35.80 -37.39 58.30
N LYS A 34 37.02 -37.50 57.76
CA LYS A 34 37.34 -36.88 56.47
C LYS A 34 36.62 -37.55 55.29
N TYR A 35 36.37 -38.84 55.36
CA TYR A 35 35.65 -39.58 54.34
C TYR A 35 34.16 -39.21 54.35
N GLU A 36 33.54 -39.02 55.52
CA GLU A 36 32.19 -38.48 55.66
C GLU A 36 32.08 -37.07 55.06
N GLU A 37 33.00 -36.17 55.42
CA GLU A 37 33.05 -34.81 54.85
C GLU A 37 33.14 -34.85 53.31
N LEU A 38 33.99 -35.73 52.75
CA LEU A 38 34.15 -35.89 51.31
C LEU A 38 32.90 -36.47 50.64
N CYS A 39 32.22 -37.42 51.28
CA CYS A 39 30.97 -37.97 50.77
C CYS A 39 29.86 -36.91 50.74
N GLN A 40 29.72 -36.13 51.82
CA GLN A 40 28.75 -35.04 51.90
C GLN A 40 29.00 -33.99 50.80
N GLU A 41 30.26 -33.54 50.66
CA GLU A 41 30.64 -32.60 49.61
C GLU A 41 30.38 -33.16 48.20
N ASN A 42 30.60 -34.46 47.99
CA ASN A 42 30.31 -35.10 46.71
C ASN A 42 28.81 -35.13 46.40
N GLU A 43 27.95 -35.36 47.39
CA GLU A 43 26.51 -35.31 47.23
C GLU A 43 26.02 -33.89 46.93
N ASP A 44 26.53 -32.88 47.65
CA ASP A 44 26.20 -31.46 47.43
C ASP A 44 26.64 -30.98 46.04
N LEU A 45 27.84 -31.38 45.60
CA LEU A 45 28.33 -31.09 44.26
C LEU A 45 27.48 -31.77 43.19
N LYS A 46 27.09 -33.03 43.37
CA LYS A 46 26.20 -33.74 42.44
C LYS A 46 24.82 -33.10 42.35
N ALA A 47 24.27 -32.68 43.48
CA ALA A 47 22.99 -31.95 43.51
C ALA A 47 23.09 -30.63 42.76
N SER A 48 24.15 -29.86 43.01
CA SER A 48 24.41 -28.58 42.33
C SER A 48 24.60 -28.76 40.82
N LEU A 49 25.33 -29.81 40.41
CA LEU A 49 25.58 -30.13 39.01
C LEU A 49 24.26 -30.45 38.30
N LYS A 50 23.42 -31.28 38.91
CA LYS A 50 22.10 -31.63 38.37
C LYS A 50 21.17 -30.41 38.23
N GLU A 51 21.22 -29.48 39.19
CA GLU A 51 20.48 -28.22 39.09
C GLU A 51 21.00 -27.35 37.93
N LEU A 52 22.32 -27.24 37.78
CA LEU A 52 22.94 -26.47 36.69
C LEU A 52 22.60 -27.06 35.32
N GLU A 53 22.64 -28.38 35.18
CA GLU A 53 22.24 -29.09 33.96
C GLU A 53 20.77 -28.80 33.61
N ALA A 54 19.86 -28.85 34.59
CA ALA A 54 18.45 -28.54 34.36
C ALA A 54 18.24 -27.10 33.89
N ARG A 55 18.96 -26.13 34.47
CA ARG A 55 18.93 -24.73 34.03
C ARG A 55 19.50 -24.56 32.62
N LEU A 56 20.57 -25.28 32.29
CA LEU A 56 21.17 -25.23 30.95
C LEU A 56 20.21 -25.76 29.89
N ASP A 57 19.49 -26.85 30.19
CA ASP A 57 18.46 -27.40 29.31
C ASP A 57 17.30 -26.41 29.11
N GLU A 58 16.87 -25.73 30.17
CA GLU A 58 15.85 -24.68 30.09
C GLU A 58 16.31 -23.52 29.22
N TYR A 59 17.53 -23.03 29.41
CA TYR A 59 18.10 -21.97 28.57
C TYR A 59 18.22 -22.39 27.11
N SER A 60 18.65 -23.62 26.85
CA SER A 60 18.75 -24.16 25.49
C SER A 60 17.38 -24.21 24.78
N ARG A 61 16.32 -24.59 25.50
CA ARG A 61 14.94 -24.57 24.98
C ARG A 61 14.44 -23.15 24.73
N MET A 62 14.75 -22.23 25.63
CA MET A 62 14.39 -20.82 25.47
C MET A 62 15.11 -20.20 24.27
N GLU A 63 16.40 -20.49 24.08
CA GLU A 63 17.18 -20.04 22.92
C GLU A 63 16.55 -20.53 21.61
N LEU A 64 16.23 -21.82 21.51
CA LEU A 64 15.55 -22.38 20.34
C LEU A 64 14.22 -21.68 20.04
N THR A 65 13.43 -21.40 21.09
CA THR A 65 12.15 -20.70 20.95
C THR A 65 12.34 -19.27 20.46
N ILE A 66 13.35 -18.56 20.98
CA ILE A 66 13.67 -17.19 20.54
C ILE A 66 14.10 -17.18 19.08
N VAL A 67 14.96 -18.13 18.68
CA VAL A 67 15.42 -18.26 17.29
C VAL A 67 14.26 -18.50 16.34
N ASP A 68 13.37 -19.45 16.66
CA ASP A 68 12.18 -19.75 15.85
C ASP A 68 11.21 -18.56 15.77
N THR A 69 10.99 -17.88 16.90
CA THR A 69 10.16 -16.68 16.96
C THR A 69 10.75 -15.56 16.11
N LEU A 70 12.07 -15.35 16.18
CA LEU A 70 12.77 -14.33 15.40
C LEU A 70 12.71 -14.64 13.90
N GLU A 71 12.89 -15.91 13.52
CA GLU A 71 12.77 -16.34 12.13
C GLU A 71 11.34 -16.12 11.61
N THR A 72 10.35 -16.48 12.40
CA THR A 72 8.93 -16.27 12.06
C THR A 72 8.60 -14.78 11.92
N ALA A 73 9.10 -13.94 12.83
CA ALA A 73 8.94 -12.49 12.77
C ALA A 73 9.61 -11.90 11.50
N LYS A 74 10.81 -12.37 11.15
CA LYS A 74 11.50 -11.97 9.93
C LYS A 74 10.71 -12.35 8.67
N ARG A 75 10.26 -13.60 8.57
CA ARG A 75 9.43 -14.08 7.44
C ARG A 75 8.13 -13.29 7.33
N THR A 76 7.49 -12.99 8.45
CA THR A 76 6.26 -12.18 8.48
C THR A 76 6.53 -10.77 7.96
N THR A 77 7.65 -10.16 8.36
CA THR A 77 8.05 -8.82 7.92
C THR A 77 8.36 -8.79 6.42
N GLU A 78 9.05 -9.81 5.90
CA GLU A 78 9.32 -9.96 4.47
C GLU A 78 8.02 -10.13 3.66
N ASN A 79 7.09 -10.95 4.15
CA ASN A 79 5.77 -11.13 3.54
C ASN A 79 4.95 -9.83 3.54
N LEU A 80 4.92 -9.11 4.66
CA LEU A 80 4.25 -7.81 4.76
C LEU A 80 4.83 -6.80 3.77
N ARG A 81 6.16 -6.75 3.65
CA ARG A 81 6.83 -5.89 2.68
C ARG A 81 6.45 -6.26 1.25
N ALA A 82 6.42 -7.54 0.90
CA ALA A 82 6.04 -8.01 -0.42
C ALA A 82 4.58 -7.69 -0.77
N VAL A 83 3.66 -7.81 0.20
CA VAL A 83 2.25 -7.43 0.04
C VAL A 83 2.12 -5.91 -0.17
N ALA A 84 2.78 -5.11 0.66
CA ALA A 84 2.75 -3.65 0.56
C ALA A 84 3.30 -3.15 -0.79
N GLU A 85 4.37 -3.76 -1.32
CA GLU A 85 4.89 -3.40 -2.65
C GLU A 85 3.90 -3.74 -3.76
N ARG A 86 3.25 -4.90 -3.71
CA ARG A 86 2.21 -5.28 -4.70
C ARG A 86 1.01 -4.33 -4.64
N GLU A 87 0.54 -4.00 -3.45
CA GLU A 87 -0.55 -3.04 -3.27
C GLU A 87 -0.17 -1.65 -3.78
N ARG A 88 1.06 -1.20 -3.48
CA ARG A 88 1.59 0.07 -4.01
C ARG A 88 1.57 0.09 -5.53
N GLU A 89 2.05 -0.97 -6.18
CA GLU A 89 2.06 -1.08 -7.64
C GLU A 89 0.64 -1.10 -8.20
N ALA A 90 -0.28 -1.84 -7.59
CA ALA A 90 -1.69 -1.88 -8.00
C ALA A 90 -2.35 -0.50 -7.92
N ILE A 91 -2.13 0.24 -6.82
CA ILE A 91 -2.66 1.60 -6.63
C ILE A 91 -2.10 2.56 -7.69
N LEU A 92 -0.78 2.49 -7.96
CA LEU A 92 -0.16 3.34 -8.97
C LEU A 92 -0.71 3.06 -10.37
N GLU A 93 -0.89 1.78 -10.71
CA GLU A 93 -1.41 1.40 -12.02
C GLU A 93 -2.88 1.79 -12.17
N GLU A 94 -3.69 1.58 -11.14
CA GLU A 94 -5.07 2.04 -11.12
C GLU A 94 -5.17 3.57 -11.26
N ALA A 95 -4.31 4.31 -10.55
CA ALA A 95 -4.27 5.77 -10.63
C ALA A 95 -3.89 6.25 -12.05
N ARG A 96 -2.94 5.57 -12.72
CA ARG A 96 -2.56 5.86 -14.10
C ARG A 96 -3.72 5.63 -15.07
N VAL A 97 -4.35 4.46 -15.00
CA VAL A 97 -5.49 4.13 -15.88
C VAL A 97 -6.64 5.11 -15.67
N ARG A 98 -6.95 5.48 -14.42
CA ARG A 98 -7.96 6.49 -14.11
C ARG A 98 -7.59 7.86 -14.68
N ALA A 99 -6.33 8.29 -14.54
CA ALA A 99 -5.85 9.56 -15.09
C ALA A 99 -5.94 9.59 -16.62
N GLU A 100 -5.51 8.53 -17.30
CA GLU A 100 -5.63 8.40 -18.75
C GLU A 100 -7.09 8.44 -19.22
N THR A 101 -7.98 7.74 -18.51
CA THR A 101 -9.42 7.76 -18.81
C THR A 101 -10.00 9.16 -18.66
N ILE A 102 -9.61 9.90 -17.62
CA ILE A 102 -10.05 11.29 -17.41
C ILE A 102 -9.55 12.20 -18.54
N LEU A 103 -8.27 12.08 -18.92
CA LEU A 103 -7.69 12.86 -20.01
C LEU A 103 -8.37 12.55 -21.34
N GLN A 104 -8.64 11.27 -21.62
CA GLN A 104 -9.32 10.86 -22.84
C GLN A 104 -10.73 11.44 -22.92
N ARG A 105 -11.52 11.32 -21.84
CA ARG A 105 -12.86 11.92 -21.77
C ARG A 105 -12.84 13.44 -21.90
N ALA A 106 -11.83 14.09 -21.32
CA ALA A 106 -11.66 15.54 -21.44
C ALA A 106 -11.35 15.95 -22.89
N ARG A 107 -10.50 15.20 -23.60
CA ARG A 107 -10.19 15.40 -25.01
C ARG A 107 -11.42 15.22 -25.89
N GLU A 108 -12.18 14.14 -25.68
CA GLU A 108 -13.42 13.86 -26.42
C GLU A 108 -14.44 15.00 -26.25
N ARG A 109 -14.67 15.46 -25.01
CA ARG A 109 -15.55 16.60 -24.74
C ARG A 109 -15.07 17.90 -25.38
N ALA A 110 -13.76 18.13 -25.37
CA ALA A 110 -13.19 19.31 -26.02
C ALA A 110 -13.40 19.27 -27.54
N GLN A 111 -13.18 18.12 -28.17
CA GLN A 111 -13.43 17.92 -29.60
C GLN A 111 -14.91 18.10 -29.94
N GLU A 112 -15.81 17.54 -29.13
CA GLU A 112 -17.25 17.71 -29.32
C GLU A 112 -17.68 19.18 -29.19
N ALA A 113 -17.12 19.90 -28.21
CA ALA A 113 -17.38 21.33 -28.04
C ALA A 113 -16.90 22.15 -29.24
N VAL A 114 -15.71 21.86 -29.77
CA VAL A 114 -15.18 22.51 -30.98
C VAL A 114 -16.06 22.22 -32.19
N ALA A 115 -16.43 20.96 -32.43
CA ALA A 115 -17.30 20.57 -33.54
C ALA A 115 -18.68 21.25 -33.43
N ARG A 116 -19.22 21.39 -32.22
CA ARG A 116 -20.49 22.08 -31.98
C ARG A 116 -20.38 23.58 -32.26
N LEU A 117 -19.26 24.22 -31.91
CA LEU A 117 -19.01 25.63 -32.24
C LEU A 117 -18.94 25.83 -33.76
N GLU A 118 -18.21 24.99 -34.47
CA GLU A 118 -18.12 25.04 -35.93
C GLU A 118 -19.49 24.84 -36.61
N ALA A 119 -20.30 23.92 -36.10
CA ALA A 119 -21.65 23.71 -36.60
C ALA A 119 -22.54 24.94 -36.39
N LEU A 120 -22.49 25.56 -35.20
CA LEU A 120 -23.24 26.79 -34.90
C LEU A 120 -22.81 27.96 -35.79
N GLN A 121 -21.50 28.09 -36.04
CA GLN A 121 -20.97 29.12 -36.95
C GLN A 121 -21.51 28.94 -38.36
N ARG A 122 -21.46 27.71 -38.90
CA ARG A 122 -22.02 27.40 -40.23
C ARG A 122 -23.52 27.67 -40.31
N GLU A 123 -24.27 27.33 -39.27
CA GLU A 123 -25.70 27.61 -39.19
C GLU A 123 -25.97 29.12 -39.18
N GLY A 124 -25.19 29.89 -38.41
CA GLY A 124 -25.25 31.34 -38.37
C GLY A 124 -24.90 32.00 -39.71
N GLU A 125 -23.86 31.53 -40.40
CA GLU A 125 -23.50 31.99 -41.74
C GLU A 125 -24.60 31.67 -42.76
N SER A 126 -25.14 30.45 -42.75
CA SER A 126 -26.25 30.04 -43.60
C SER A 126 -27.51 30.88 -43.34
N PHE A 127 -27.82 31.18 -42.08
CA PHE A 127 -28.92 32.07 -41.73
C PHE A 127 -28.70 33.48 -42.27
N ARG A 128 -27.51 34.06 -42.06
CA ARG A 128 -27.16 35.39 -42.58
C ARG A 128 -27.24 35.44 -44.10
N PHE A 129 -26.75 34.42 -44.80
CA PHE A 129 -26.85 34.33 -46.25
C PHE A 129 -28.30 34.27 -46.72
N ARG A 130 -29.11 33.35 -46.16
CA ARG A 130 -30.53 33.23 -46.50
C ARG A 130 -31.31 34.52 -46.23
N PHE A 131 -31.04 35.18 -45.10
CA PHE A 131 -31.68 36.43 -44.74
C PHE A 131 -31.31 37.57 -45.69
N ARG A 132 -30.02 37.67 -46.05
CA ARG A 132 -29.55 38.63 -47.05
C ARG A 132 -30.20 38.42 -48.41
N THR A 133 -30.22 37.18 -48.92
CA THR A 133 -30.86 36.85 -50.19
C THR A 133 -32.35 37.19 -50.18
N LEU A 134 -33.05 36.94 -49.07
CA LEU A 134 -34.46 37.30 -48.92
C LEU A 134 -34.66 38.83 -49.00
N LEU A 135 -33.81 39.61 -48.32
CA LEU A 135 -33.87 41.08 -48.39
C LEU A 135 -33.55 41.60 -49.79
N GLU A 136 -32.54 41.04 -50.46
CA GLU A 136 -32.21 41.37 -51.85
C GLU A 136 -33.37 41.06 -52.78
N GLN A 137 -34.05 39.91 -52.61
CA GLN A 137 -35.27 39.57 -53.36
C GLN A 137 -36.40 40.58 -53.16
N TYR A 138 -36.65 41.03 -51.91
CA TYR A 138 -37.66 42.07 -51.66
C TYR A 138 -37.28 43.43 -52.25
N LEU A 139 -36.00 43.79 -52.24
CA LEU A 139 -35.51 45.00 -52.89
C LEU A 139 -35.71 44.94 -54.41
N THR A 140 -35.31 43.83 -55.05
CA THR A 140 -35.53 43.63 -56.49
C THR A 140 -37.02 43.65 -56.83
N MET A 141 -37.88 43.03 -56.01
CA MET A 141 -39.32 43.14 -56.20
C MET A 141 -39.80 44.60 -56.13
N LEU A 142 -39.31 45.41 -55.20
CA LEU A 142 -39.67 46.83 -55.10
C LEU A 142 -39.14 47.66 -56.28
N GLU A 143 -37.95 47.34 -56.79
CA GLU A 143 -37.36 47.97 -57.97
C GLU A 143 -38.12 47.60 -59.26
N ASP A 144 -38.49 46.33 -59.44
CA ASP A 144 -39.37 45.86 -60.52
C ASP A 144 -40.81 46.37 -60.35
N SER A 145 -41.26 46.62 -59.12
CA SER A 145 -42.50 47.35 -58.82
C SER A 145 -42.41 48.84 -59.17
N GLY A 146 -41.27 49.30 -59.73
CA GLY A 146 -41.08 50.57 -60.43
C GLY A 146 -42.04 50.82 -61.60
N ILE A 147 -43.08 49.99 -61.77
CA ILE A 147 -44.32 50.30 -62.49
C ILE A 147 -44.97 51.61 -62.00
N GLY A 148 -44.62 52.10 -60.81
CA GLY A 148 -45.12 53.38 -60.30
C GLY A 148 -44.62 54.62 -61.06
N GLN A 149 -43.41 54.66 -61.62
CA GLN A 149 -42.92 55.92 -62.22
C GLN A 149 -43.49 56.18 -63.63
N GLU A 150 -43.65 55.14 -64.45
CA GLU A 150 -44.24 55.27 -65.78
C GLU A 150 -45.76 55.49 -65.75
N GLN A 151 -46.46 54.92 -64.76
CA GLN A 151 -47.89 55.16 -64.57
C GLN A 151 -48.18 56.52 -63.91
N LEU A 152 -47.32 56.99 -63.00
CA LEU A 152 -47.46 58.33 -62.42
C LEU A 152 -47.20 59.41 -63.47
N THR A 153 -46.16 59.28 -64.31
CA THR A 153 -45.91 60.27 -65.39
C THR A 153 -47.03 60.29 -66.43
N LYS A 154 -47.61 59.14 -66.76
CA LYS A 154 -48.80 59.08 -67.62
C LYS A 154 -50.03 59.71 -66.98
N ALA A 155 -50.30 59.44 -65.70
CA ALA A 155 -51.43 60.03 -64.99
C ALA A 155 -51.28 61.55 -64.85
N PHE A 156 -50.08 62.07 -64.61
CA PHE A 156 -49.83 63.52 -64.58
C PHE A 156 -49.97 64.16 -65.98
N ALA A 157 -49.48 63.51 -67.03
CA ALA A 157 -49.63 64.00 -68.41
C ALA A 157 -51.10 63.98 -68.89
N GLU A 158 -51.87 62.94 -68.57
CA GLU A 158 -53.30 62.87 -68.92
C GLU A 158 -54.14 63.89 -68.14
N THR A 159 -53.72 64.27 -66.93
CA THR A 159 -54.41 65.31 -66.13
C THR A 159 -54.07 66.73 -66.64
N GLU A 160 -52.84 66.99 -67.09
CA GLU A 160 -52.46 68.26 -67.72
C GLU A 160 -53.18 68.48 -69.06
N VAL A 161 -53.32 67.43 -69.89
CA VAL A 161 -54.02 67.53 -71.18
C VAL A 161 -55.53 67.73 -70.99
N ALA A 162 -56.16 67.08 -70.01
CA ALA A 162 -57.57 67.29 -69.69
C ALA A 162 -57.86 68.71 -69.17
N SER A 163 -56.93 69.33 -68.44
CA SER A 163 -57.07 70.73 -67.98
C SER A 163 -56.86 71.77 -69.10
N ALA A 164 -56.21 71.39 -70.20
CA ALA A 164 -55.98 72.28 -71.35
C ALA A 164 -57.11 72.20 -72.40
N GLU A 165 -57.87 71.11 -72.45
CA GLU A 165 -59.02 70.94 -73.35
C GLU A 165 -60.34 71.50 -72.79
N GLU A 166 -60.42 71.84 -71.49
CA GLU A 166 -61.60 72.51 -70.89
C GLU A 166 -61.57 74.05 -70.96
N GLU A 167 -60.49 74.67 -71.48
CA GLU A 167 -60.34 76.13 -71.62
C GLU A 167 -60.45 76.68 -73.08
N GLU A 168 -60.81 75.86 -74.08
CA GLU A 168 -61.10 76.30 -75.47
C GLU A 168 -62.60 76.27 -75.81
#